data_AF-A0A2D4MVR8-F1
#
_entry.id   AF-A0A2D4MVR8-F1
#
_cell.length_a   1.000
_cell.length_b   1.000
_cell.length_c   1.000
_cell.angle_alpha   90.00
_cell.angle_beta   90.00
_cell.angle_gamma   90.00
#
_symmetry.space_group_name_H-M   'P 1'
#
loop_
_entity.id
_entity.type
_entity.pdbx_description
1 polymer ?
#
loop_
_entity_poly.entity_id
_entity_poly.type
_entity_poly.pdbx_seq_one_letter_code
_entity_poly.pdbx_strand_id
1 'polypeptide(L)'
;KDDVRSKIIDFLNHLIGLGVAGFRIDAAKHVRPEDINVILSKLNNLNARWFTKGSRPFVYQEVIDLGSEAVQSSEYFRNGRVTEFKYGMQLGTVLRKWNGQKMANLKSWGESWRMMPSNKAF
;
A
#
# COMPACT_ATOMS: atom_id res chain seq x y z
N LYS A 1 21.20 -19.92 11.55
CA LYS A 1 21.14 -19.57 10.12
C LYS A 1 20.27 -18.34 10.03
N ASP A 2 20.81 -17.19 9.63
CA ASP A 2 20.03 -15.95 9.58
C ASP A 2 19.00 -16.06 8.46
N ASP A 3 17.71 -16.02 8.82
CA ASP A 3 16.59 -16.02 7.88
C ASP A 3 16.47 -14.64 7.24
N VAL A 4 16.20 -14.58 5.93
CA VAL A 4 16.04 -13.34 5.17
C VAL A 4 15.01 -12.43 5.84
N ARG A 5 13.91 -13.03 6.34
CA ARG A 5 12.88 -12.28 7.06
C ARG A 5 13.41 -11.63 8.33
N SER A 6 14.26 -12.32 9.10
CA SER A 6 14.84 -11.77 10.32
C SER A 6 15.67 -10.52 10.04
N LYS A 7 16.51 -10.53 9.00
CA LYS A 7 17.28 -9.34 8.61
C LYS A 7 16.40 -8.16 8.23
N ILE A 8 15.31 -8.40 7.50
CA ILE A 8 14.34 -7.36 7.14
C ILE A 8 13.65 -6.81 8.40
N ILE A 9 13.20 -7.69 9.31
CA ILE A 9 12.54 -7.30 10.56
C ILE A 9 13.47 -6.44 11.42
N ASP A 10 14.72 -6.85 11.59
CA ASP A 10 15.71 -6.11 12.39
C ASP A 10 15.93 -4.70 11.82
N PHE A 11 16.08 -4.60 10.49
CA PHE A 11 16.22 -3.32 9.81
C PHE A 11 15.00 -2.40 9.99
N LEU A 12 13.79 -2.92 9.77
CA LEU A 12 12.56 -2.13 9.91
C LEU A 12 12.32 -1.71 11.36
N ASN A 13 12.61 -2.58 12.33
CA ASN A 13 12.51 -2.27 13.75
C ASN A 13 13.53 -1.22 14.19
N HIS A 14 14.74 -1.23 13.62
CA HIS A 14 15.71 -0.18 13.83
C HIS A 14 15.17 1.19 13.38
N LEU A 15 14.59 1.26 12.17
CA LEU A 15 13.97 2.49 11.65
C LEU A 15 12.78 2.97 12.51
N ILE A 16 11.93 2.05 12.98
CA ILE A 16 10.85 2.37 13.93
C ILE A 16 11.43 3.00 15.21
N GLY A 17 12.53 2.43 15.73
CA GLY A 17 13.24 2.97 16.90
C GLY A 17 13.72 4.41 16.68
N LEU A 18 14.18 4.74 15.47
CA LEU A 18 14.59 6.09 15.09
C LEU A 18 13.42 7.08 14.97
N GLY A 19 12.17 6.60 14.79
CA GLY A 19 10.97 7.42 14.80
C GLY A 19 10.20 7.52 13.48
N VAL A 20 10.47 6.66 12.50
CA VAL A 20 9.64 6.62 11.27
C VAL A 20 8.20 6.21 11.62
N ALA A 21 7.22 6.76 10.90
CA ALA A 21 5.79 6.48 11.12
C ALA A 21 5.27 5.25 10.36
N GLY A 22 6.03 4.75 9.37
CA GLY A 22 5.54 3.74 8.45
C GLY A 22 6.47 3.47 7.27
N PHE A 23 6.00 2.63 6.35
CA PHE A 23 6.78 2.11 5.23
C PHE A 23 5.99 2.03 3.92
N ARG A 24 6.66 2.39 2.83
CA ARG A 24 6.35 1.90 1.48
C ARG A 24 7.01 0.55 1.30
N ILE A 25 6.25 -0.49 0.99
CA ILE A 25 6.81 -1.76 0.54
C ILE A 25 6.91 -1.70 -0.99
N ASP A 26 8.14 -1.51 -1.46
CA ASP A 26 8.50 -1.56 -2.88
C ASP A 26 8.21 -2.95 -3.47
N ALA A 27 7.79 -2.99 -4.73
CA ALA A 27 7.68 -4.24 -5.50
C ALA A 27 6.84 -5.32 -4.79
N ALA A 28 5.84 -4.93 -3.98
CA ALA A 28 5.08 -5.85 -3.15
C ALA A 28 4.36 -6.93 -3.96
N LYS A 29 3.96 -6.62 -5.21
CA LYS A 29 3.38 -7.58 -6.17
C LYS A 29 4.24 -8.83 -6.44
N HIS A 30 5.55 -8.74 -6.19
CA HIS A 30 6.51 -9.84 -6.43
C HIS A 30 6.78 -10.68 -5.19
N VAL A 31 6.18 -10.35 -4.05
CA VAL A 31 6.31 -11.08 -2.80
C VAL A 31 4.94 -11.62 -2.42
N ARG A 32 4.88 -12.88 -1.98
CA ARG A 32 3.61 -13.47 -1.53
C ARG A 32 3.03 -12.65 -0.36
N PRO A 33 1.73 -12.36 -0.35
CA PRO A 33 1.09 -11.60 0.72
C PRO A 33 1.33 -12.22 2.12
N GLU A 34 1.48 -13.54 2.22
CA GLU A 34 1.78 -14.27 3.46
C GLU A 34 3.15 -13.90 4.02
N ASP A 35 4.15 -13.80 3.13
CA ASP A 35 5.53 -13.51 3.53
C ASP A 35 5.66 -12.08 4.06
N ILE A 36 4.95 -11.13 3.44
CA ILE A 36 4.81 -9.75 3.95
C ILE A 36 4.12 -9.76 5.32
N ASN A 37 3.03 -10.52 5.47
CA ASN A 37 2.29 -10.57 6.74
C ASN A 37 3.16 -11.06 7.91
N VAL A 38 3.97 -12.10 7.67
CA VAL A 38 4.90 -12.65 8.67
C VAL A 38 5.94 -11.61 9.09
N ILE A 39 6.43 -10.78 8.17
CA ILE A 39 7.36 -9.69 8.50
C ILE A 39 6.64 -8.62 9.32
N LEU A 40 5.48 -8.14 8.84
CA LEU A 40 4.74 -7.04 9.46
C LEU A 40 4.27 -7.39 10.88
N SER A 41 3.81 -8.63 11.11
CA SER A 41 3.37 -9.10 12.43
C SER A 41 4.47 -9.08 13.50
N LYS A 42 5.75 -9.07 13.09
CA LYS A 42 6.92 -9.03 13.98
C LYS A 42 7.53 -7.64 14.15
N LEU A 43 6.93 -6.61 13.54
CA LEU A 43 7.37 -5.23 13.75
C LEU A 43 6.99 -4.72 15.13
N ASN A 44 7.80 -3.85 15.69
CA ASN A 44 7.53 -3.12 16.91
C ASN A 44 6.39 -2.11 16.71
N ASN A 45 5.82 -1.65 17.81
CA ASN A 45 5.00 -0.44 17.81
C ASN A 45 5.88 0.79 17.59
N LEU A 46 5.29 1.87 17.10
CA LEU A 46 5.94 3.15 16.88
C LEU A 46 6.54 3.72 18.17
N ASN A 47 7.60 4.50 18.03
CA ASN A 47 8.32 5.09 19.15
C ASN A 47 7.39 6.00 19.98
N ALA A 48 7.19 5.63 21.24
CA ALA A 48 6.25 6.29 22.15
C ALA A 48 6.65 7.73 22.55
N ARG A 49 7.85 8.18 22.17
CA ARG A 49 8.28 9.57 22.32
C ARG A 49 7.47 10.52 21.43
N TRP A 50 7.09 10.07 20.24
CA TRP A 50 6.41 10.90 19.24
C TRP A 50 4.99 10.43 18.92
N PHE A 51 4.68 9.16 19.20
CA PHE A 51 3.40 8.54 18.87
C PHE A 51 2.72 8.00 20.11
N THR A 52 1.38 7.88 20.08
CA THR A 52 0.61 7.22 21.13
C THR A 52 1.10 5.79 21.33
N LYS A 53 1.28 5.37 22.59
CA LYS A 53 1.71 4.01 22.94
C LYS A 53 0.79 2.97 22.29
N GLY A 54 1.38 1.99 21.62
CA GLY A 54 0.63 0.94 20.90
C GLY A 54 0.32 1.26 19.44
N SER A 55 0.67 2.46 18.95
CA SER A 55 0.54 2.79 17.52
C SER A 55 1.35 1.81 16.65
N ARG A 56 0.74 1.27 15.61
CA ARG A 56 1.40 0.40 14.62
C ARG A 56 1.96 1.24 13.46
N PRO A 57 3.07 0.83 12.83
CA PRO A 57 3.58 1.53 11.65
C PRO A 57 2.54 1.50 10.53
N PHE A 58 2.34 2.63 9.86
CA PHE A 58 1.52 2.70 8.66
C PHE A 58 2.21 1.97 7.51
N VAL A 59 1.48 1.14 6.77
CA VAL A 59 2.05 0.38 5.66
C VAL A 59 1.21 0.62 4.42
N TYR A 60 1.89 0.99 3.33
CA TYR A 60 1.32 0.92 2.00
C TYR A 60 2.22 0.11 1.06
N GLN A 61 1.59 -0.63 0.16
CA GLN A 61 2.25 -1.64 -0.67
C GLN A 61 2.12 -1.23 -2.12
N GLU A 62 3.24 -1.26 -2.82
CA GLU A 62 3.25 -1.05 -4.26
C GLU A 62 2.81 -2.33 -4.98
N VAL A 63 1.56 -2.33 -5.43
CA VAL A 63 1.01 -3.40 -6.27
C VAL A 63 0.41 -2.75 -7.51
N ILE A 64 1.12 -2.88 -8.64
CA ILE A 64 0.62 -2.42 -9.93
C ILE A 64 -0.42 -3.43 -10.42
N ASP A 65 -1.70 -3.07 -10.26
CA ASP A 65 -2.87 -3.82 -10.70
C ASP A 65 -3.76 -2.91 -11.57
N LEU A 66 -3.66 -3.10 -12.89
CA LEU A 66 -4.48 -2.39 -13.87
C LEU A 66 -5.67 -3.23 -14.38
N GLY A 67 -5.94 -4.40 -13.76
CA GLY A 67 -7.11 -5.24 -14.02
C GLY A 67 -6.97 -6.35 -15.06
N SER A 68 -5.76 -6.63 -15.56
CA SER A 68 -5.50 -7.68 -16.57
C SER A 68 -4.51 -8.76 -16.12
N GLU A 69 -4.05 -8.72 -14.87
CA GLU A 69 -3.04 -9.63 -14.33
C GLU A 69 -3.66 -10.61 -13.32
N ALA A 70 -2.97 -11.73 -13.09
CA ALA A 70 -3.42 -12.75 -12.14
C ALA A 70 -3.31 -12.29 -10.67
N VAL A 71 -2.31 -11.45 -10.37
CA VAL A 71 -2.10 -10.88 -9.03
C VAL A 71 -3.04 -9.69 -8.86
N GLN A 72 -3.88 -9.75 -7.84
CA GLN A 72 -4.84 -8.70 -7.52
C GLN A 72 -4.43 -7.94 -6.27
N SER A 73 -4.62 -6.63 -6.31
CA SER A 73 -4.40 -5.73 -5.17
C SER A 73 -5.15 -6.16 -3.89
N SER A 74 -6.32 -6.79 -4.04
CA SER A 74 -7.14 -7.29 -2.94
C SER A 74 -6.45 -8.32 -2.05
N GLU A 75 -5.50 -9.09 -2.58
CA GLU A 75 -4.73 -10.09 -1.85
C GLU A 75 -3.85 -9.47 -0.74
N TYR A 76 -3.55 -8.18 -0.86
CA TYR A 76 -2.66 -7.44 0.02
C TYR A 76 -3.41 -6.62 1.10
N PHE A 77 -4.75 -6.58 1.07
CA PHE A 77 -5.57 -5.74 1.97
C PHE A 77 -5.46 -6.05 3.47
N ARG A 78 -4.96 -7.24 3.83
CA ARG A 78 -4.72 -7.62 5.22
C ARG A 78 -3.41 -7.06 5.78
N ASN A 79 -2.50 -6.62 4.90
CA ASN A 79 -1.15 -6.18 5.26
C ASN A 79 -1.04 -4.66 5.36
N GLY A 80 -2.02 -3.91 4.86
CA GLY A 80 -2.03 -2.45 4.87
C GLY A 80 -2.80 -1.89 3.68
N ARG A 81 -2.50 -0.64 3.31
CA ARG A 81 -3.07 -0.02 2.10
C ARG A 81 -2.30 -0.38 0.84
N VAL A 82 -2.93 -0.30 -0.31
CA VAL A 82 -2.30 -0.62 -1.60
C VAL A 82 -2.36 0.59 -2.51
N THR A 83 -1.28 0.85 -3.25
CA THR A 83 -1.21 1.97 -4.21
C THR A 83 -2.26 1.83 -5.31
N GLU A 84 -3.16 2.79 -5.44
CA GLU A 84 -4.20 2.77 -6.47
C GLU A 84 -3.71 3.37 -7.79
N PHE A 85 -3.04 2.56 -8.61
CA PHE A 85 -2.52 3.01 -9.90
C PHE A 85 -3.62 3.42 -10.90
N LYS A 86 -4.86 2.92 -10.76
CA LYS A 86 -5.98 3.34 -11.61
C LYS A 86 -6.34 4.80 -11.37
N TYR A 87 -6.09 5.33 -10.17
CA TYR A 87 -6.35 6.73 -9.83
C TYR A 87 -5.63 7.68 -10.79
N GLY A 88 -4.30 7.58 -10.85
CA GLY A 88 -3.48 8.44 -11.71
C GLY A 88 -3.75 8.21 -13.20
N MET A 89 -3.89 6.94 -13.60
CA MET A 89 -4.20 6.56 -14.98
C MET A 89 -5.51 7.21 -15.46
N GLN A 90 -6.61 6.98 -14.74
CA GLN A 90 -7.93 7.45 -15.13
C GLN A 90 -8.02 8.98 -15.04
N LEU A 91 -7.48 9.59 -13.99
CA LEU A 91 -7.46 11.05 -13.86
C LEU A 91 -6.68 11.69 -15.01
N GLY A 92 -5.56 11.08 -15.41
CA GLY A 92 -4.78 11.49 -16.58
C GLY A 92 -5.61 11.47 -17.87
N THR A 93 -6.38 10.40 -18.11
CA THR A 93 -7.27 10.34 -19.29
C THR A 93 -8.32 11.45 -19.30
N VAL A 94 -8.89 11.78 -18.13
CA VAL A 94 -9.89 12.84 -17.99
C VAL A 94 -9.29 14.22 -18.23
N LEU A 95 -8.18 14.54 -17.57
CA LEU A 95 -7.54 15.86 -17.68
C LEU A 95 -7.00 16.12 -19.09
N ARG A 96 -6.51 15.08 -19.78
CA ARG A 96 -6.06 15.16 -21.17
C ARG A 96 -7.19 15.12 -22.21
N LYS A 97 -8.45 14.95 -21.77
CA LYS A 97 -9.64 14.81 -22.63
C LYS A 97 -9.52 13.66 -23.64
N TRP A 98 -8.78 12.61 -23.28
CA TRP A 98 -8.62 11.44 -24.13
C TRP A 98 -9.92 10.66 -24.23
N ASN A 99 -10.18 10.03 -25.38
CA ASN A 99 -11.36 9.20 -25.62
C ASN A 99 -12.69 9.89 -25.25
N GLY A 100 -12.76 11.21 -25.42
CA GLY A 100 -13.96 12.00 -25.11
C GLY A 100 -14.26 12.20 -23.61
N GLN A 101 -13.33 11.87 -22.71
CA GLN A 101 -13.49 12.06 -21.27
C GLN A 101 -13.64 13.54 -20.90
N LYS A 102 -14.45 13.81 -19.86
CA LYS A 102 -14.76 15.15 -19.37
C LYS A 102 -14.66 15.20 -17.85
N MET A 103 -14.27 16.35 -17.30
CA MET A 103 -14.22 16.55 -15.84
C MET A 103 -15.57 16.29 -15.14
N ALA A 104 -16.70 16.52 -15.83
CA ALA A 104 -18.03 16.20 -15.31
C ALA A 104 -18.20 14.71 -14.93
N ASN A 105 -17.45 13.80 -15.56
CA ASN A 105 -17.51 12.37 -15.24
C ASN A 105 -16.96 12.10 -13.82
N LEU A 106 -16.06 12.95 -13.30
CA LEU A 106 -15.47 12.79 -11.96
C LEU A 106 -16.49 12.97 -10.82
N LYS A 107 -17.75 13.32 -11.11
CA LYS A 107 -18.82 13.38 -10.09
C LYS A 107 -18.99 12.06 -9.34
N SER A 108 -18.68 10.93 -9.96
CA SER A 108 -18.75 9.59 -9.33
C SER A 108 -17.39 9.01 -8.96
N TRP A 109 -16.33 9.82 -8.91
CA TRP A 109 -14.94 9.38 -8.69
C TRP A 109 -14.76 8.44 -7.49
N GLY A 110 -13.85 7.46 -7.62
CA GLY A 110 -13.57 6.45 -6.58
C GLY A 110 -14.04 5.05 -6.99
N GLU A 111 -14.69 4.32 -6.08
CA GLU A 111 -15.03 2.90 -6.25
C GLU A 111 -15.91 2.62 -7.48
N SER A 112 -16.78 3.56 -7.88
CA SER A 112 -17.61 3.40 -9.09
C SER A 112 -16.79 3.35 -10.39
N TRP A 113 -15.54 3.81 -10.34
CA TRP A 113 -14.56 3.73 -11.42
C TRP A 113 -13.70 2.46 -11.36
N ARG A 114 -14.15 1.42 -10.62
CA ARG A 114 -13.44 0.15 -10.38
C ARG A 114 -12.10 0.31 -9.64
N MET A 115 -12.00 1.38 -8.86
CA MET A 115 -10.93 1.55 -7.87
C MET A 115 -11.23 0.71 -6.62
N MET A 116 -10.19 0.41 -5.87
CA MET A 116 -10.26 -0.25 -4.57
C MET A 116 -11.10 0.56 -3.56
N PRO A 117 -11.65 -0.10 -2.54
CA PRO A 117 -12.30 0.59 -1.43
C PRO A 117 -11.41 1.68 -0.85
N SER A 118 -11.97 2.86 -0.56
CA SER A 118 -11.17 4.04 -0.18
C SER A 118 -10.34 3.83 1.10
N ASN A 119 -10.80 2.95 2.00
CA ASN A 119 -10.05 2.59 3.22
C ASN A 119 -8.92 1.57 2.98
N LYS A 120 -8.82 1.00 1.78
CA LYS A 120 -7.76 0.09 1.33
C LYS A 120 -6.77 0.74 0.37
N ALA A 121 -7.14 1.85 -0.27
CA ALA A 121 -6.31 2.57 -1.22
C ALA A 121 -5.35 3.58 -0.55
N PHE A 122 -4.12 3.66 -1.08
CA PHE A 122 -3.16 4.75 -0.88
C PHE A 122 -2.93 5.49 -2.20
#